data_AF-A0A3S0MQI4-F1
#
_entry.id   AF-A0A3S0MQI4-F1
#
_cell.length_a   1.000
_cell.length_b   1.000
_cell.length_c   1.000
_cell.angle_alpha   90.00
_cell.angle_beta   90.00
_cell.angle_gamma   90.00
#
_symmetry.space_group_name_H-M   'P 1'
#
loop_
_entity.id
_entity.type
_entity.pdbx_description
1 polymer ?
#
loop_
_entity_poly.entity_id
_entity_poly.type
_entity_poly.pdbx_seq_one_letter_code
_entity_poly.pdbx_strand_id
1 'polypeptide(L)'
;MFVERLWRSVKHEDLYAKGYGSPAELQQGLTEYFVDYNSVRSHQSLDYSTPDEVYRSGQGGGAHIIDKYRLKNEPQEELNEQEGQRLSAA
;
A
#
# COMPACT_ATOMS: atom_id res chain seq x y z
N MET A 1 2.51 10.00 -9.19
CA MET A 1 1.35 10.63 -8.52
C MET A 1 0.12 9.73 -8.61
N PHE A 2 -0.10 8.88 -7.60
CA PHE A 2 -1.27 7.98 -7.53
C PHE A 2 -2.50 8.73 -6.98
N VAL A 3 -2.29 9.50 -5.90
CA VAL A 3 -3.30 10.28 -5.19
C VAL A 3 -3.99 11.33 -6.08
N GLU A 4 -3.26 12.01 -6.96
CA GLU A 4 -3.87 13.01 -7.87
C GLU A 4 -4.83 12.39 -8.89
N ARG A 5 -4.48 11.24 -9.47
CA ARG A 5 -5.35 10.56 -10.44
C ARG A 5 -6.60 10.03 -9.75
N LEU A 6 -6.44 9.46 -8.56
CA LEU A 6 -7.56 9.03 -7.71
C LEU A 6 -8.53 10.19 -7.46
N TRP A 7 -8.04 11.31 -6.93
CA TRP A 7 -8.92 12.45 -6.62
C TRP A 7 -9.54 13.10 -7.85
N ARG A 8 -8.90 12.99 -9.02
CA ARG A 8 -9.53 13.41 -10.28
C ARG A 8 -10.73 12.52 -10.61
N SER A 9 -10.59 11.19 -10.55
CA SER A 9 -11.68 10.26 -10.78
C SER A 9 -12.83 10.45 -9.80
N VAL A 10 -12.54 10.50 -8.50
CA VAL A 10 -13.55 10.72 -7.44
C VAL A 10 -14.37 11.98 -7.72
N LYS A 11 -13.71 13.10 -8.06
CA LYS A 11 -14.41 14.36 -8.32
C LYS A 11 -15.33 14.28 -9.53
N HIS A 12 -14.84 13.76 -10.65
CA HIS A 12 -15.57 13.80 -11.91
C HIS A 12 -16.63 12.70 -12.04
N GLU A 13 -16.38 11.52 -11.48
CA GLU A 13 -17.26 10.37 -11.61
C GLU A 13 -18.31 10.32 -10.49
N ASP A 14 -17.97 10.78 -9.29
CA ASP A 14 -18.85 10.66 -8.11
C ASP A 14 -19.34 12.03 -7.63
N LEU A 15 -18.44 12.89 -7.15
CA LEU A 15 -18.83 14.12 -6.44
C LEU A 15 -19.62 15.10 -7.33
N TYR A 16 -19.11 15.40 -8.52
CA TYR A 16 -19.76 16.32 -9.45
C TYR A 16 -21.00 15.71 -10.13
N ALA A 17 -21.08 14.38 -10.19
CA ALA A 17 -22.22 13.69 -10.77
C ALA A 17 -23.39 13.60 -9.78
N LYS A 18 -23.13 13.30 -8.50
CA LYS A 18 -24.17 13.02 -7.50
C LYS A 18 -24.59 14.24 -6.69
N GLY A 19 -23.72 15.22 -6.48
CA GLY A 19 -24.09 16.47 -5.81
C GLY A 19 -24.71 16.30 -4.42
N TYR A 20 -24.10 15.47 -3.56
CA TYR A 20 -24.62 15.10 -2.24
C TYR A 20 -25.10 16.30 -1.41
N GLY A 21 -26.24 16.15 -0.73
CA GLY A 21 -26.89 17.23 0.02
C GLY A 21 -26.46 17.33 1.47
N SER A 22 -25.81 16.30 2.03
CA SER A 22 -25.34 16.27 3.41
C SER A 22 -23.99 15.55 3.57
N PRO A 23 -23.25 15.83 4.66
CA PRO A 23 -22.02 15.10 4.96
C PRO A 23 -22.24 13.58 5.15
N ALA A 24 -23.40 13.18 5.68
CA ALA A 24 -23.72 11.77 5.90
C ALA A 24 -23.92 11.02 4.58
N GLU A 25 -24.66 11.60 3.64
CA GLU A 25 -24.80 11.04 2.28
C GLU A 25 -23.45 10.99 1.55
N LEU A 26 -22.65 12.05 1.66
CA LEU A 26 -21.31 12.10 1.07
C LEU A 26 -20.44 10.96 1.60
N GLN A 27 -20.44 10.71 2.91
CA GLN A 27 -19.67 9.62 3.50
C GLN A 27 -20.13 8.25 2.98
N GLN A 28 -21.43 8.02 2.92
CA GLN A 28 -21.99 6.77 2.39
C GLN A 28 -21.58 6.56 0.93
N GLY A 29 -21.79 7.59 0.10
CA GLY A 29 -21.50 7.50 -1.33
C GLY A 29 -20.01 7.37 -1.64
N LEU A 30 -19.13 8.04 -0.89
CA LEU A 30 -17.68 7.83 -1.00
C LEU A 30 -17.29 6.42 -0.56
N THR A 31 -17.90 5.88 0.49
CA THR A 31 -17.62 4.51 0.95
C THR A 31 -17.92 3.50 -0.16
N GLU A 32 -19.07 3.63 -0.82
CA GLU A 32 -19.46 2.80 -1.96
C GLU A 32 -18.48 2.97 -3.13
N TYR A 33 -18.16 4.22 -3.51
CA TYR A 33 -17.23 4.50 -4.60
C TYR A 33 -15.86 3.86 -4.39
N PHE A 34 -15.31 3.95 -3.17
CA PHE A 34 -13.99 3.40 -2.86
C PHE A 34 -13.97 1.87 -2.84
N VAL A 35 -15.07 1.21 -2.48
CA VAL A 35 -15.17 -0.25 -2.58
C VAL A 35 -15.01 -0.67 -4.04
N ASP A 36 -15.75 -0.07 -4.96
CA ASP A 36 -15.69 -0.42 -6.39
C ASP A 36 -14.35 -0.02 -7.02
N TYR A 37 -13.85 1.18 -6.69
CA TYR A 37 -12.56 1.66 -7.19
C TYR A 37 -11.42 0.72 -6.83
N ASN A 38 -11.41 0.21 -5.59
CA ASN A 38 -10.34 -0.65 -5.11
C ASN A 38 -10.50 -2.10 -5.55
N SER A 39 -11.73 -2.62 -5.66
CA SER A 39 -11.97 -4.06 -5.85
C SER A 39 -12.35 -4.48 -7.27
N VAL A 40 -12.90 -3.58 -8.09
CA VAL A 40 -13.43 -3.93 -9.42
C VAL A 40 -12.61 -3.30 -10.54
N ARG A 41 -12.14 -2.06 -10.35
CA ARG A 41 -11.51 -1.30 -11.43
C ARG A 41 -10.07 -1.75 -11.68
N SER A 42 -9.81 -2.32 -12.85
CA SER A 42 -8.46 -2.57 -13.35
C SER A 42 -7.75 -1.26 -13.70
N HIS A 43 -6.52 -1.07 -13.23
CA HIS A 43 -5.73 0.14 -13.51
C HIS A 43 -4.53 -0.19 -14.39
N GLN A 44 -4.41 0.44 -15.56
CA GLN A 44 -3.28 0.20 -16.49
C GLN A 44 -1.91 0.47 -15.84
N SER A 45 -1.82 1.44 -14.94
CA SER A 45 -0.58 1.73 -14.18
C SER A 45 -0.21 0.64 -13.17
N LEU A 46 -1.14 -0.27 -12.87
CA LEU A 46 -0.98 -1.42 -11.99
C LEU A 46 -0.97 -2.74 -12.79
N ASP A 47 -0.52 -2.68 -14.05
CA ASP A 47 -0.54 -3.82 -14.97
C ASP A 47 -1.92 -4.49 -15.08
N TYR A 48 -2.95 -3.64 -15.19
CA TYR A 48 -4.37 -4.05 -15.24
C TYR A 48 -4.87 -4.80 -14.00
N SER A 49 -4.12 -4.79 -12.89
CA SER A 49 -4.59 -5.27 -11.60
C SER A 49 -5.43 -4.21 -10.87
N THR A 50 -6.15 -4.64 -9.85
CA THR A 50 -6.88 -3.76 -8.93
C THR A 50 -5.97 -3.25 -7.81
N PRO A 51 -6.26 -2.07 -7.23
CA PRO A 51 -5.51 -1.56 -6.07
C PRO A 51 -5.46 -2.55 -4.91
N ASP A 52 -6.56 -3.27 -4.66
CA ASP A 52 -6.66 -4.30 -3.63
C ASP A 52 -5.68 -5.47 -3.84
N GLU A 53 -5.56 -5.96 -5.07
CA GLU A 53 -4.64 -7.05 -5.42
C GLU A 53 -3.18 -6.64 -5.26
N VAL A 54 -2.85 -5.42 -5.70
CA VAL A 54 -1.53 -4.84 -5.55
C VAL A 54 -1.18 -4.63 -4.07
N TYR A 55 -2.13 -4.14 -3.27
CA TYR A 55 -1.93 -3.94 -1.84
C TYR A 55 -1.69 -5.26 -1.11
N ARG A 56 -2.47 -6.30 -1.42
CA ARG A 56 -2.31 -7.64 -0.82
C ARG A 56 -1.02 -8.34 -1.24
N SER A 57 -0.61 -8.19 -2.49
CA SER A 57 0.62 -8.83 -3.01
C SER A 57 1.90 -8.09 -2.64
N GLY A 58 1.80 -6.78 -2.35
CA GLY A 58 2.97 -5.92 -2.17
C GLY A 58 3.75 -5.64 -3.46
N GLN A 59 3.18 -5.98 -4.62
CA GLN A 59 3.82 -5.90 -5.94
C GLN A 59 3.03 -4.97 -6.87
N GLY A 60 3.73 -4.13 -7.65
CA GLY A 60 3.09 -3.32 -8.71
C GLY A 60 2.51 -1.97 -8.29
N GLY A 61 2.54 -1.59 -7.00
CA GLY A 61 2.00 -0.33 -6.48
C GLY A 61 2.93 0.88 -6.51
N GLY A 62 4.15 0.72 -7.03
CA GLY A 62 5.19 1.77 -7.09
C GLY A 62 5.82 2.15 -5.74
N ALA A 63 5.25 1.72 -4.60
CA ALA A 63 5.80 1.94 -3.27
C ALA A 63 6.32 0.62 -2.67
N HIS A 64 7.64 0.50 -2.49
CA HIS A 64 8.25 -0.58 -1.72
C HIS A 64 8.20 -0.25 -0.22
N ILE A 65 7.14 -0.70 0.46
CA ILE A 65 6.97 -0.46 1.90
C ILE A 65 7.87 -1.44 2.66
N ILE A 66 9.02 -0.95 3.16
CA ILE A 66 9.86 -1.72 4.08
C ILE A 66 9.12 -1.79 5.43
N ASP A 67 8.71 -2.98 5.84
CA ASP A 67 8.16 -3.20 7.17
C ASP A 67 9.26 -3.12 8.22
N LYS A 68 9.54 -1.90 8.68
CA LYS A 68 10.51 -1.63 9.76
C LYS A 68 10.00 -2.03 11.15
N TYR A 69 8.71 -2.36 11.28
CA TYR A 69 8.06 -2.55 12.57
C TYR A 69 7.89 -4.04 12.92
N ARG A 70 8.00 -4.94 11.94
CA ARG A 70 7.97 -6.40 12.18
C ARG A 70 9.26 -6.97 12.82
N LEU A 71 10.39 -6.29 12.73
CA LEU A 71 11.70 -6.76 13.21
C LEU A 71 11.93 -6.63 14.73
N LYS A 72 10.93 -6.25 15.53
CA LYS A 72 11.11 -6.14 17.00
C LYS A 72 10.69 -7.38 17.80
N ASN A 73 10.20 -8.43 17.14
CA ASN A 73 9.70 -9.65 17.79
C ASN A 73 10.48 -10.92 17.42
N GLU A 74 11.65 -10.81 16.79
CA GLU A 74 12.55 -11.94 16.58
C GLU A 74 13.59 -11.96 17.72
N PRO A 75 13.80 -13.09 18.42
CA PRO A 75 14.95 -13.23 19.31
C PRO A 75 16.21 -13.04 18.46
N GLN A 76 17.07 -12.09 18.83
CA GLN A 76 18.38 -12.02 18.22
C GLN A 76 19.12 -13.32 18.57
N GLU A 77 19.43 -14.14 17.57
CA GLU A 77 20.44 -15.19 17.73
C GLU A 77 21.77 -14.50 18.01
N GLU A 78 22.24 -14.61 19.25
CA GLU A 78 23.58 -14.22 19.65
C GLU A 78 24.58 -15.03 18.82
N LEU A 79 25.23 -14.37 17.88
CA LEU A 79 26.40 -14.89 17.18
C LEU A 79 27.49 -15.15 18.22
N ASN A 80 27.61 -16.43 18.60
CA ASN A 80 28.55 -16.93 19.58
C ASN A 80 29.99 -16.55 19.21
N GLU A 81 30.67 -15.89 20.15
CA GLU A 81 32.09 -15.54 20.10
C GLU A 81 32.92 -16.83 19.96
N GLN A 82 33.44 -17.09 18.75
CA GLN A 82 34.51 -18.08 18.60
C GLN A 82 35.85 -17.39 18.85
N GLU A 83 36.25 -17.38 20.13
CA GLU A 83 37.65 -17.23 20.49
C GLU A 83 38.49 -18.31 19.78
N GLY A 84 39.54 -17.87 19.09
CA GLY A 84 40.69 -18.72 18.77
C GLY A 84 41.05 -18.81 17.30
N GLN A 85 41.94 -17.93 16.82
CA GLN A 85 43.35 -18.29 16.63
C GLN A 85 44.14 -17.12 16.02
N ARG A 86 45.19 -16.73 16.75
CA ARG A 86 46.24 -15.85 16.29
C ARG A 86 47.08 -16.59 15.26
N LEU A 87 47.28 -16.00 14.08
CA LEU A 87 48.43 -16.31 13.24
C LEU A 87 49.21 -15.01 13.03
N SER A 88 50.32 -14.89 13.77
CA SER A 88 51.45 -14.07 13.36
C SER A 88 52.03 -14.65 12.07
N ALA A 89 52.34 -13.80 11.11
CA ALA A 89 53.30 -14.11 10.05
C ALA A 89 54.52 -13.19 10.22
N ALA A 90 55.69 -13.84 10.17
CA ALA A 90 57.02 -13.27 10.29
C ALA A 90 57.47 -12.55 9.01
#